data_AF-A0A662RAF7-F1
#
_entry.id   AF-A0A662RAF7-F1
#
_cell.length_a   1.000
_cell.length_b   1.000
_cell.length_c   1.000
_cell.angle_alpha   90.00
_cell.angle_beta   90.00
_cell.angle_gamma   90.00
#
_symmetry.space_group_name_H-M   'P 1'
#
loop_
_entity.id
_entity.type
_entity.pdbx_description
1 polymer ?
#
loop_
_entity_poly.entity_id
_entity_poly.type
_entity_poly.pdbx_seq_one_letter_code
_entity_poly.pdbx_strand_id
1 'polypeptide(L)'
;WSVWRSASSAGSDGATSYQTITADSIPFNQDSGTQNMIKFRIDDAARNTGESDEYTVKIDAADPPAPVISSPTHPDGGEWYTNNDPSFTWTAPSDTSGISCYSYIFDQSATTPPDTTCGTTGNSGLYTDVADGVWYFHLRAEDNAGNWGGADHYRVKIGSGEASTTDAVIALAIAAGSREYDVCRDVSGDGQITSLDALMILQAAGSES
;
A
#
# COMPACT_ATOMS: atom_id res chain seq x y z
N TRP A 1 -12.83 27.03 21.78
CA TRP A 1 -13.97 27.66 21.06
C TRP A 1 -13.53 29.00 20.50
N SER A 2 -13.95 29.30 19.26
CA SER A 2 -13.78 30.63 18.66
C SER A 2 -14.89 31.58 19.12
N VAL A 3 -14.81 32.85 18.73
CA VAL A 3 -15.91 33.81 18.96
C VAL A 3 -17.15 33.40 18.16
N TRP A 4 -18.34 33.73 18.68
CA TRP A 4 -19.60 33.52 17.98
C TRP A 4 -19.61 34.23 16.64
N ARG A 5 -19.98 33.50 15.58
CA ARG A 5 -20.15 34.02 14.22
C ARG A 5 -21.64 34.24 13.95
N SER A 6 -21.94 35.22 13.10
CA SER A 6 -23.31 35.47 12.64
C SER A 6 -23.84 34.29 11.83
N ALA A 7 -25.12 34.01 11.99
CA ALA A 7 -25.88 33.02 11.24
C ALA A 7 -27.23 33.63 10.87
N SER A 8 -27.83 33.22 9.76
CA SER A 8 -29.19 33.60 9.39
C SER A 8 -30.19 32.63 10.03
N SER A 9 -31.38 33.12 10.38
CA SER A 9 -32.50 32.28 10.80
C SER A 9 -33.69 32.48 9.85
N ALA A 10 -34.43 31.41 9.58
CA ALA A 10 -35.68 31.46 8.79
C ALA A 10 -36.88 31.95 9.63
N GLY A 11 -36.74 32.02 10.96
CA GLY A 11 -37.80 32.39 11.88
C GLY A 11 -38.03 33.90 11.97
N SER A 12 -39.28 34.27 12.24
CA SER A 12 -39.69 35.63 12.60
C SER A 12 -40.17 35.70 14.06
N ASP A 13 -40.42 36.90 14.55
CA ASP A 13 -41.04 37.08 15.88
C ASP A 13 -42.36 36.29 16.00
N GLY A 14 -42.58 35.68 17.16
CA GLY A 14 -43.74 34.83 17.44
C GLY A 14 -43.73 33.45 16.78
N ALA A 15 -42.65 33.02 16.13
CA ALA A 15 -42.56 31.69 15.53
C ALA A 15 -42.62 30.56 16.58
N THR A 16 -43.55 29.62 16.39
CA THR A 16 -43.74 28.44 17.27
C THR A 16 -43.43 27.11 16.59
N SER A 17 -43.20 27.12 15.27
CA SER A 17 -42.75 25.97 14.49
C SER A 17 -41.21 25.87 14.45
N TYR A 18 -40.68 24.70 14.10
CA TYR A 18 -39.24 24.54 13.83
C TYR A 18 -38.76 25.53 12.77
N GLN A 19 -37.59 26.11 13.03
CA GLN A 19 -36.92 27.07 12.16
C GLN A 19 -35.52 26.56 11.81
N THR A 20 -35.00 27.02 10.67
CA THR A 20 -33.65 26.70 10.23
C THR A 20 -32.71 27.84 10.61
N ILE A 21 -31.59 27.50 11.26
CA ILE A 21 -30.43 28.37 11.41
C ILE A 21 -29.40 27.94 10.38
N THR A 22 -28.83 28.88 9.64
CA THR A 22 -27.83 28.63 8.60
C THR A 22 -26.61 29.49 8.87
N ALA A 23 -25.45 28.84 8.94
CA ALA A 23 -24.15 29.48 9.01
C ALA A 23 -23.30 28.92 7.88
N ASP A 24 -22.76 29.79 7.03
CA ASP A 24 -21.90 29.42 5.92
C ASP A 24 -20.43 29.74 6.22
N SER A 25 -19.53 29.15 5.42
CA SER A 25 -18.11 29.51 5.39
C SER A 25 -17.41 29.42 6.76
N ILE A 26 -17.78 28.44 7.60
CA ILE A 26 -17.18 28.24 8.92
C ILE A 26 -15.80 27.59 8.77
N PRO A 27 -14.71 28.28 9.13
CA PRO A 27 -13.37 27.74 8.95
C PRO A 27 -13.03 26.82 10.12
N PHE A 28 -12.84 25.54 9.84
CA PHE A 28 -12.33 24.55 10.80
C PHE A 28 -10.80 24.48 10.79
N ASN A 29 -10.18 24.71 9.64
CA ASN A 29 -8.71 24.84 9.46
C ASN A 29 -7.85 23.65 9.91
N GLN A 30 -8.45 22.49 10.16
CA GLN A 30 -7.72 21.27 10.53
C GLN A 30 -8.52 20.02 10.18
N ASP A 31 -7.82 18.94 9.84
CA ASP A 31 -8.38 17.60 9.84
C ASP A 31 -8.64 17.17 11.29
N SER A 32 -9.83 16.64 11.52
CA SER A 32 -10.18 16.11 12.83
C SER A 32 -11.47 15.31 12.77
N GLY A 33 -11.44 14.14 13.41
CA GLY A 33 -12.63 13.35 13.70
C GLY A 33 -13.38 13.79 14.97
N THR A 34 -12.79 14.67 15.80
CA THR A 34 -13.30 14.97 17.15
C THR A 34 -13.21 16.43 17.59
N GLN A 35 -12.18 17.18 17.16
CA GLN A 35 -11.89 18.52 17.67
C GLN A 35 -12.66 19.62 16.94
N ASN A 36 -13.08 19.35 15.71
CA ASN A 36 -13.92 20.25 14.93
C ASN A 36 -15.34 20.17 15.47
N MET A 37 -15.77 21.22 16.16
CA MET A 37 -17.06 21.24 16.84
C MET A 37 -17.78 22.55 16.58
N ILE A 38 -19.11 22.48 16.49
CA ILE A 38 -19.99 23.64 16.36
C ILE A 38 -21.06 23.63 17.45
N LYS A 39 -21.49 24.83 17.84
CA LYS A 39 -22.68 25.08 18.64
C LYS A 39 -23.51 26.16 17.96
N PHE A 40 -24.82 26.12 18.16
CA PHE A 40 -25.73 27.17 17.77
C PHE A 40 -26.18 27.95 18.99
N ARG A 41 -26.31 29.26 18.83
CA ARG A 41 -26.86 30.16 19.84
C ARG A 41 -27.87 31.08 19.19
N ILE A 42 -29.00 31.28 19.86
CA ILE A 42 -30.04 32.21 19.45
C ILE A 42 -30.47 33.05 20.64
N ASP A 43 -30.68 34.35 20.41
CA ASP A 43 -31.28 35.26 21.37
C ASP A 43 -32.71 35.58 20.92
N ASP A 44 -33.68 35.49 21.83
CA ASP A 44 -35.06 35.92 21.54
C ASP A 44 -35.21 37.46 21.58
N ALA A 45 -36.39 37.96 21.22
CA ALA A 45 -36.67 39.40 21.20
C ALA A 45 -36.55 40.07 22.60
N ALA A 46 -36.67 39.29 23.68
CA ALA A 46 -36.48 39.73 25.06
C ALA A 46 -35.02 39.56 25.55
N ARG A 47 -34.10 39.11 24.68
CA ARG A 47 -32.70 38.77 24.96
C ARG A 47 -32.48 37.57 25.88
N ASN A 48 -33.41 36.61 25.87
CA ASN A 48 -33.14 35.30 26.45
C ASN A 48 -32.32 34.46 25.45
N THR A 49 -31.23 33.86 25.93
CA THR A 49 -30.32 33.07 25.11
C THR A 49 -30.63 31.58 25.21
N GLY A 50 -30.78 30.91 24.07
CA GLY A 50 -30.77 29.46 23.94
C GLY A 50 -29.51 28.99 23.23
N GLU A 51 -28.88 27.92 23.72
CA GLU A 51 -27.76 27.24 23.07
C GLU A 51 -28.11 25.78 22.75
N SER A 52 -27.56 25.27 21.65
CA SER A 52 -27.62 23.84 21.34
C SER A 52 -26.58 23.04 22.11
N ASP A 53 -26.68 21.71 21.99
CA ASP A 53 -25.56 20.82 22.27
C ASP A 53 -24.39 21.07 21.29
N GLU A 54 -23.27 20.41 21.56
CA GLU A 54 -22.10 20.41 20.70
C GLU A 54 -22.23 19.36 19.59
N TYR A 55 -21.95 19.76 18.35
CA TYR A 55 -21.94 18.87 17.20
C TYR A 55 -20.53 18.77 16.63
N THR A 56 -20.02 17.55 16.49
CA THR A 56 -18.73 17.30 15.84
C THR A 56 -18.87 17.31 14.31
N VAL A 57 -17.97 18.02 13.64
CA VAL A 57 -17.85 18.04 12.17
C VAL A 57 -16.58 17.30 11.79
N LYS A 58 -16.71 16.09 11.23
CA LYS A 58 -15.53 15.32 10.81
C LYS A 58 -14.98 15.87 9.51
N ILE A 59 -13.69 16.17 9.49
CA ILE A 59 -12.94 16.61 8.31
C ILE A 59 -11.71 15.73 8.21
N ASP A 60 -11.47 15.20 7.02
CA ASP A 60 -10.29 14.40 6.73
C ASP A 60 -9.86 14.61 5.28
N ALA A 61 -8.71 15.24 5.11
CA ALA A 61 -8.07 15.47 3.82
C ALA A 61 -6.66 14.83 3.77
N ALA A 62 -6.27 14.11 4.80
CA ALA A 62 -4.98 13.45 4.87
C ALA A 62 -5.07 12.06 4.22
N ASP A 63 -4.05 11.68 3.45
CA ASP A 63 -3.96 10.31 2.95
C ASP A 63 -3.67 9.35 4.12
N PRO A 64 -4.27 8.14 4.14
CA PRO A 64 -3.95 7.15 5.15
C PRO A 64 -2.49 6.68 5.03
N PRO A 65 -1.83 6.30 6.14
CA PRO A 65 -0.52 5.65 6.09
C PRO A 65 -0.55 4.34 5.27
N ALA A 66 0.61 3.92 4.77
CA ALA A 66 0.72 2.61 4.12
C ALA A 66 0.36 1.48 5.12
N PRO A 67 -0.39 0.45 4.68
CA PRO A 67 -0.57 -0.78 5.46
C PRO A 67 0.76 -1.46 5.76
N VAL A 68 0.80 -2.36 6.75
CA VAL A 68 1.98 -3.20 7.00
C VAL A 68 1.67 -4.63 6.57
N ILE A 69 2.37 -5.12 5.54
CA ILE A 69 2.19 -6.47 4.99
C ILE A 69 3.04 -7.49 5.76
N SER A 70 2.51 -8.70 5.90
CA SER A 70 3.21 -9.89 6.37
C SER A 70 2.76 -11.13 5.60
N SER A 71 3.61 -12.16 5.53
CA SER A 71 3.24 -13.45 4.93
C SER A 71 3.49 -14.59 5.92
N PRO A 72 2.46 -15.34 6.35
CA PRO A 72 2.66 -16.54 7.15
C PRO A 72 3.37 -17.68 6.40
N THR A 73 3.23 -17.74 5.07
CA THR A 73 3.87 -18.79 4.25
C THR A 73 5.26 -18.40 3.77
N HIS A 74 5.57 -17.11 3.68
CA HIS A 74 6.87 -16.57 3.26
C HIS A 74 7.36 -15.48 4.24
N PRO A 75 7.60 -15.82 5.52
CA PRO A 75 7.82 -14.82 6.58
C PRO A 75 9.08 -13.97 6.41
N ASP A 76 10.09 -14.48 5.70
CA ASP A 76 11.32 -13.75 5.39
C ASP A 76 11.45 -13.55 3.88
N GLY A 77 11.34 -12.31 3.40
CA GLY A 77 11.50 -12.00 1.98
C GLY A 77 12.92 -12.24 1.45
N GLY A 78 13.91 -12.52 2.29
CA GLY A 78 15.26 -12.94 1.92
C GLY A 78 15.37 -14.42 1.53
N GLU A 79 14.49 -15.26 2.05
CA GLU A 79 14.55 -16.72 1.95
C GLU A 79 13.73 -17.26 0.78
N TRP A 80 14.15 -18.41 0.25
CA TRP A 80 13.42 -19.14 -0.77
C TRP A 80 12.51 -20.18 -0.12
N TYR A 81 11.29 -20.27 -0.62
CA TYR A 81 10.29 -21.24 -0.16
C TYR A 81 9.82 -22.09 -1.34
N THR A 82 9.79 -23.40 -1.17
CA THR A 82 9.21 -24.32 -2.17
C THR A 82 7.68 -24.27 -2.21
N ASN A 83 7.06 -23.58 -1.25
CA ASN A 83 5.63 -23.34 -1.23
C ASN A 83 5.28 -22.29 -2.31
N ASN A 84 4.50 -22.70 -3.31
CA ASN A 84 4.06 -21.84 -4.41
C ASN A 84 2.68 -21.20 -4.19
N ASP A 85 2.12 -21.31 -2.98
CA ASP A 85 0.85 -20.73 -2.58
C ASP A 85 1.07 -19.63 -1.51
N PRO A 86 1.55 -18.43 -1.90
CA PRO A 86 1.80 -17.35 -0.95
C PRO A 86 0.48 -16.80 -0.39
N SER A 87 0.42 -16.64 0.93
CA SER A 87 -0.66 -15.97 1.63
C SER A 87 -0.15 -14.72 2.31
N PHE A 88 -0.97 -13.68 2.33
CA PHE A 88 -0.63 -12.37 2.84
C PHE A 88 -1.67 -11.92 3.86
N THR A 89 -1.21 -11.26 4.91
CA THR A 89 -2.03 -10.58 5.90
C THR A 89 -1.47 -9.20 6.15
N TRP A 90 -2.34 -8.23 6.39
CA TRP A 90 -1.91 -6.86 6.66
C TRP A 90 -2.68 -6.19 7.78
N THR A 91 -2.07 -5.18 8.37
CA THR A 91 -2.73 -4.33 9.37
C THR A 91 -3.54 -3.23 8.69
N ALA A 92 -4.67 -2.87 9.30
CA ALA A 92 -5.37 -1.65 8.95
C ALA A 92 -4.61 -0.46 9.55
N PRO A 93 -4.10 0.48 8.74
CA PRO A 93 -3.46 1.68 9.27
C PRO A 93 -4.48 2.54 10.02
N SER A 94 -4.02 3.27 11.03
CA SER A 94 -4.84 4.25 11.74
C SER A 94 -4.99 5.49 10.88
N ASP A 95 -6.22 5.97 10.76
CA ASP A 95 -6.58 7.16 10.00
C ASP A 95 -7.74 7.91 10.68
N THR A 96 -7.90 9.22 10.40
CA THR A 96 -8.90 10.10 11.03
C THR A 96 -10.34 9.67 10.69
N SER A 97 -10.60 9.35 9.43
CA SER A 97 -11.88 8.81 8.96
C SER A 97 -11.90 7.28 9.01
N GLY A 98 -10.73 6.66 9.16
CA GLY A 98 -10.55 5.22 9.20
C GLY A 98 -10.55 4.62 7.80
N ILE A 99 -10.19 3.34 7.68
CA ILE A 99 -9.99 2.71 6.38
C ILE A 99 -11.30 2.21 5.79
N SER A 100 -11.55 2.56 4.53
CA SER A 100 -12.69 2.08 3.75
C SER A 100 -12.36 0.76 3.06
N CYS A 101 -11.26 0.70 2.31
CA CYS A 101 -10.83 -0.52 1.64
C CYS A 101 -9.37 -0.48 1.17
N TYR A 102 -8.96 -1.50 0.41
CA TYR A 102 -7.60 -1.68 -0.09
C TYR A 102 -7.57 -1.99 -1.59
N SER A 103 -6.49 -1.58 -2.26
CA SER A 103 -6.10 -2.05 -3.59
C SER A 103 -4.77 -2.79 -3.51
N TYR A 104 -4.65 -3.88 -4.25
CA TYR A 104 -3.44 -4.69 -4.29
C TYR A 104 -3.15 -5.26 -5.68
N ILE A 105 -1.87 -5.53 -5.92
CA ILE A 105 -1.37 -6.21 -7.12
C ILE A 105 -0.18 -7.08 -6.73
N PHE A 106 0.02 -8.17 -7.47
CA PHE A 106 1.11 -9.12 -7.27
C PHE A 106 1.84 -9.37 -8.58
N ASP A 107 3.09 -8.94 -8.64
CA ASP A 107 3.91 -9.03 -9.85
C ASP A 107 5.41 -9.18 -9.53
N GLN A 108 6.28 -9.10 -10.53
CA GLN A 108 7.74 -9.27 -10.38
C GLN A 108 8.52 -7.94 -10.37
N SER A 109 7.82 -6.80 -10.35
CA SER A 109 8.41 -5.47 -10.23
C SER A 109 8.45 -5.06 -8.78
N ALA A 110 9.59 -4.56 -8.29
CA ALA A 110 9.76 -4.29 -6.86
C ALA A 110 8.94 -3.10 -6.34
N THR A 111 8.36 -2.28 -7.23
CA THR A 111 7.81 -0.96 -6.88
C THR A 111 6.49 -0.63 -7.58
N THR A 112 5.77 -1.64 -8.10
CA THR A 112 4.52 -1.36 -8.83
C THR A 112 3.51 -0.70 -7.88
N PRO A 113 3.01 0.50 -8.21
CA PRO A 113 1.96 1.12 -7.42
C PRO A 113 0.62 0.44 -7.73
N PRO A 114 -0.14 -0.03 -6.72
CA PRO A 114 -1.54 -0.43 -6.93
C PRO A 114 -2.38 0.75 -7.42
N ASP A 115 -3.50 0.45 -8.09
CA ASP A 115 -4.41 1.45 -8.63
C ASP A 115 -5.34 2.07 -7.56
N THR A 116 -6.09 3.11 -7.93
CA THR A 116 -7.08 3.78 -7.07
C THR A 116 -8.46 3.12 -7.17
N THR A 117 -8.51 1.80 -7.26
CA THR A 117 -9.77 1.06 -7.33
C THR A 117 -9.90 0.15 -6.13
N CYS A 118 -11.03 0.21 -5.45
CA CYS A 118 -11.32 -0.64 -4.32
C CYS A 118 -11.33 -2.13 -4.71
N GLY A 119 -10.38 -2.92 -4.19
CA GLY A 119 -10.22 -4.35 -4.49
C GLY A 119 -10.77 -5.26 -3.39
N THR A 120 -10.60 -4.89 -2.12
CA THR A 120 -11.12 -5.67 -0.97
C THR A 120 -11.31 -4.81 0.27
N THR A 121 -12.24 -5.20 1.14
CA THR A 121 -12.37 -4.67 2.52
C THR A 121 -11.77 -5.61 3.57
N GLY A 122 -11.35 -6.81 3.16
CA GLY A 122 -10.65 -7.77 4.01
C GLY A 122 -9.20 -7.37 4.28
N ASN A 123 -8.54 -8.13 5.14
CA ASN A 123 -7.15 -7.92 5.55
C ASN A 123 -6.23 -9.10 5.18
N SER A 124 -6.61 -9.86 4.17
CA SER A 124 -5.86 -11.00 3.67
C SER A 124 -6.01 -11.21 2.16
N GLY A 125 -4.99 -11.83 1.59
CA GLY A 125 -4.92 -12.22 0.18
C GLY A 125 -4.21 -13.56 0.02
N LEU A 126 -4.54 -14.30 -1.04
CA LEU A 126 -3.95 -15.60 -1.36
C LEU A 126 -3.73 -15.68 -2.87
N TYR A 127 -2.61 -16.28 -3.25
CA TYR A 127 -2.34 -16.74 -4.61
C TYR A 127 -2.02 -18.23 -4.56
N THR A 128 -2.28 -18.92 -5.67
CA THR A 128 -2.03 -20.36 -5.81
C THR A 128 -1.24 -20.62 -7.07
N ASP A 129 -0.42 -21.68 -7.04
CA ASP A 129 0.35 -22.14 -8.19
C ASP A 129 1.23 -21.04 -8.83
N VAL A 130 1.80 -20.17 -7.99
CA VAL A 130 2.69 -19.09 -8.45
C VAL A 130 3.98 -19.69 -9.00
N ALA A 131 4.41 -19.23 -10.17
CA ALA A 131 5.64 -19.70 -10.79
C ALA A 131 6.88 -19.33 -9.94
N ASP A 132 7.91 -20.17 -10.01
CA ASP A 132 9.19 -19.90 -9.37
C ASP A 132 9.75 -18.53 -9.77
N GLY A 133 10.34 -17.84 -8.79
CA GLY A 133 10.95 -16.53 -9.00
C GLY A 133 10.81 -15.59 -7.81
N VAL A 134 11.22 -14.34 -8.03
CA VAL A 134 11.06 -13.25 -7.07
C VAL A 134 9.80 -12.48 -7.42
N TRP A 135 8.88 -12.39 -6.47
CA TRP A 135 7.61 -11.70 -6.61
C TRP A 135 7.43 -10.67 -5.50
N TYR A 136 6.53 -9.73 -5.73
CA TYR A 136 6.21 -8.65 -4.81
C TYR A 136 4.70 -8.49 -4.71
N PHE A 137 4.20 -8.52 -3.48
CA PHE A 137 2.83 -8.13 -3.17
C PHE A 137 2.81 -6.66 -2.79
N HIS A 138 1.95 -5.89 -3.46
CA HIS A 138 1.84 -4.46 -3.27
C HIS A 138 0.44 -4.13 -2.78
N LEU A 139 0.34 -3.27 -1.78
CA LEU A 139 -0.92 -2.96 -1.12
C LEU A 139 -0.95 -1.50 -0.68
N ARG A 140 -2.08 -0.84 -0.90
CA ARG A 140 -2.35 0.51 -0.38
C ARG A 140 -3.80 0.61 0.10
N ALA A 141 -4.07 1.59 0.95
CA ALA A 141 -5.38 1.79 1.57
C ALA A 141 -6.10 3.04 1.03
N GLU A 142 -7.42 2.98 1.02
CA GLU A 142 -8.34 4.10 0.86
C GLU A 142 -9.03 4.37 2.20
N ASP A 143 -9.09 5.62 2.64
CA ASP A 143 -9.82 6.01 3.84
C ASP A 143 -11.33 6.24 3.57
N ASN A 144 -12.12 6.55 4.59
CA ASN A 144 -13.55 6.81 4.45
C ASN A 144 -13.87 8.21 3.89
N ALA A 145 -12.87 9.07 3.71
CA ALA A 145 -12.98 10.35 3.02
C ALA A 145 -12.65 10.24 1.52
N GLY A 146 -12.15 9.09 1.06
CA GLY A 146 -11.80 8.80 -0.33
C GLY A 146 -10.35 9.16 -0.68
N ASN A 147 -9.49 9.39 0.31
CA ASN A 147 -8.08 9.64 0.10
C ASN A 147 -7.32 8.31 -0.02
N TRP A 148 -6.31 8.27 -0.90
CA TRP A 148 -5.54 7.06 -1.18
C TRP A 148 -4.11 7.21 -0.71
N GLY A 149 -3.72 6.32 0.21
CA GLY A 149 -2.39 6.28 0.80
C GLY A 149 -1.29 5.75 -0.11
N GLY A 150 -0.06 5.86 0.40
CA GLY A 150 1.09 5.18 -0.17
C GLY A 150 0.97 3.65 -0.10
N ALA A 151 1.80 2.96 -0.88
CA ALA A 151 1.84 1.50 -0.91
C ALA A 151 2.95 0.93 -0.04
N ASP A 152 2.70 -0.23 0.55
CA ASP A 152 3.73 -1.13 1.06
C ASP A 152 4.01 -2.23 0.02
N HIS A 153 5.23 -2.76 0.04
CA HIS A 153 5.71 -3.74 -0.92
C HIS A 153 6.42 -4.89 -0.20
N TYR A 154 5.89 -6.12 -0.33
CA TYR A 154 6.39 -7.30 0.35
C TYR A 154 6.96 -8.31 -0.65
N ARG A 155 8.26 -8.59 -0.55
CA ARG A 155 8.95 -9.56 -1.42
C ARG A 155 8.70 -10.99 -0.96
N VAL A 156 8.44 -11.90 -1.89
CA VAL A 156 8.47 -13.34 -1.70
C VAL A 156 9.38 -13.99 -2.74
N LYS A 157 10.11 -15.04 -2.36
CA LYS A 157 10.91 -15.84 -3.29
C LYS A 157 10.39 -17.27 -3.28
N ILE A 158 9.98 -17.74 -4.45
CA ILE A 158 9.29 -19.03 -4.62
C ILE A 158 10.18 -19.94 -5.47
N GLY A 159 10.42 -21.15 -4.99
CA GLY A 159 11.27 -22.15 -5.63
C GLY A 159 12.24 -22.79 -4.65
N SER A 160 13.06 -23.72 -5.14
CA SER A 160 14.05 -24.44 -4.31
C SER A 160 15.23 -23.57 -3.87
N GLY A 161 15.39 -22.36 -4.41
CA GLY A 161 16.61 -21.54 -4.23
C GLY A 161 17.85 -22.10 -4.93
N GLU A 162 17.74 -23.31 -5.49
CA GLU A 162 18.77 -23.99 -6.27
C GLU A 162 18.62 -23.65 -7.75
N ALA A 163 19.73 -23.68 -8.48
CA ALA A 163 19.72 -23.50 -9.93
C ALA A 163 18.76 -24.51 -10.59
N SER A 164 17.88 -24.01 -11.46
CA SER A 164 16.89 -24.82 -12.16
C SER A 164 17.55 -25.89 -13.02
N THR A 165 16.83 -26.96 -13.38
CA THR A 165 17.30 -27.87 -14.44
C THR A 165 17.53 -27.14 -15.77
N THR A 166 16.84 -26.02 -16.01
CA THR A 166 17.12 -25.12 -17.14
C THR A 166 18.48 -24.44 -16.97
N ASP A 167 18.80 -23.93 -15.79
CA ASP A 167 20.11 -23.35 -15.48
C ASP A 167 21.21 -24.42 -15.60
N ALA A 168 20.93 -25.64 -15.13
CA ALA A 168 21.82 -26.79 -15.26
C ALA A 168 21.97 -27.23 -16.72
N VAL A 169 20.94 -27.16 -17.57
CA VAL A 169 21.00 -27.47 -19.01
C VAL A 169 21.75 -26.37 -19.77
N ILE A 170 21.56 -25.10 -19.41
CA ILE A 170 22.35 -23.99 -19.96
C ILE A 170 23.82 -24.15 -19.55
N ALA A 171 24.08 -24.45 -18.27
CA ALA A 171 25.41 -24.76 -17.77
C ALA A 171 26.00 -25.99 -18.47
N LEU A 172 25.22 -27.03 -18.72
CA LEU A 172 25.64 -28.23 -19.45
C LEU A 172 25.90 -27.96 -20.94
N ALA A 173 25.10 -27.10 -21.59
CA ALA A 173 25.29 -26.71 -22.99
C ALA A 173 26.54 -25.83 -23.17
N ILE A 174 26.82 -24.97 -22.18
CA ILE A 174 28.10 -24.26 -22.06
C ILE A 174 29.23 -25.26 -21.81
N ALA A 175 29.03 -26.23 -20.90
CA ALA A 175 30.04 -27.24 -20.57
C ALA A 175 30.38 -28.19 -21.72
N ALA A 176 29.41 -28.51 -22.56
CA ALA A 176 29.52 -29.42 -23.68
C ALA A 176 30.07 -28.75 -24.96
N GLY A 177 30.44 -27.47 -24.93
CA GLY A 177 31.06 -26.77 -26.06
C GLY A 177 30.19 -26.69 -27.32
N SER A 178 28.85 -26.74 -27.18
CA SER A 178 27.92 -26.77 -28.33
C SER A 178 27.65 -25.39 -28.95
N ARG A 179 28.41 -24.36 -28.58
CA ARG A 179 28.37 -23.00 -29.13
C ARG A 179 29.64 -22.74 -29.94
N GLU A 180 29.51 -22.04 -31.08
CA GLU A 180 30.66 -21.61 -31.89
C GLU A 180 31.67 -20.86 -31.02
N TYR A 181 32.95 -21.16 -31.24
CA TYR A 181 34.09 -20.54 -30.56
C TYR A 181 34.02 -19.01 -30.66
N ASP A 182 34.00 -18.33 -29.50
CA ASP A 182 34.04 -16.88 -29.38
C ASP A 182 35.15 -16.50 -28.40
N VAL A 183 36.21 -15.85 -28.91
CA VAL A 183 37.43 -15.50 -28.17
C VAL A 183 37.16 -14.61 -26.96
N CYS A 184 36.03 -13.89 -26.91
CA CYS A 184 35.70 -13.05 -25.75
C CYS A 184 35.11 -13.84 -24.57
N ARG A 185 34.79 -15.13 -24.74
CA ARG A 185 34.14 -15.97 -23.72
C ARG A 185 34.97 -17.18 -23.28
N ASP A 186 36.06 -17.48 -23.98
CA ASP A 186 37.12 -18.40 -23.55
C ASP A 186 38.01 -17.68 -22.53
N VAL A 187 37.58 -17.66 -21.27
CA VAL A 187 38.33 -17.02 -20.18
C VAL A 187 39.48 -17.88 -19.68
N SER A 188 39.46 -19.19 -19.95
CA SER A 188 40.52 -20.12 -19.59
C SER A 188 41.69 -20.07 -20.60
N GLY A 189 41.42 -19.61 -21.83
CA GLY A 189 42.38 -19.52 -22.92
C GLY A 189 42.71 -20.87 -23.56
N ASP A 190 41.84 -21.87 -23.43
CA ASP A 190 42.09 -23.25 -23.86
C ASP A 190 41.59 -23.58 -25.28
N GLY A 191 40.98 -22.59 -25.96
CA GLY A 191 40.48 -22.73 -27.32
C GLY A 191 39.14 -23.45 -27.40
N GLN A 192 38.49 -23.72 -26.27
CA GLN A 192 37.13 -24.22 -26.17
C GLN A 192 36.32 -23.31 -25.23
N ILE A 193 34.99 -23.48 -25.24
CA ILE A 193 34.15 -22.90 -24.19
C ILE A 193 33.57 -24.08 -23.44
N THR A 194 34.04 -24.27 -22.21
CA THR A 194 33.76 -25.42 -21.36
C THR A 194 33.15 -25.00 -20.03
N SER A 195 32.89 -25.96 -19.14
CA SER A 195 32.46 -25.68 -17.77
C SER A 195 33.53 -24.97 -16.96
N LEU A 196 34.80 -25.08 -17.37
CA LEU A 196 35.90 -24.38 -16.73
C LEU A 196 35.80 -22.87 -16.98
N ASP A 197 35.48 -22.47 -18.21
CA ASP A 197 35.23 -21.07 -18.56
C ASP A 197 34.02 -20.50 -17.80
N ALA A 198 32.94 -21.28 -17.72
CA ALA A 198 31.77 -20.92 -16.94
C ALA A 198 32.08 -20.72 -15.45
N LEU A 199 32.89 -21.62 -14.87
CA LEU A 199 33.30 -21.55 -13.48
C LEU A 199 34.21 -20.35 -13.21
N MET A 200 35.17 -20.07 -14.10
CA MET A 200 36.07 -18.92 -13.97
C MET A 200 35.32 -17.59 -14.07
N ILE A 201 34.32 -17.49 -14.94
CA ILE A 201 33.42 -16.32 -15.01
C ILE A 201 32.61 -16.17 -13.71
N LEU A 202 32.06 -17.26 -13.19
CA LEU A 202 31.27 -17.24 -11.95
C LEU A 202 32.12 -16.85 -10.73
N GLN A 203 33.37 -17.32 -10.67
CA GLN A 203 34.32 -16.97 -9.61
C GLN A 203 34.79 -15.52 -9.71
N ALA A 204 35.00 -15.00 -10.92
CA ALA A 204 35.30 -13.58 -11.12
C ALA A 204 34.14 -12.68 -10.69
N ALA A 205 32.89 -13.04 -11.06
CA ALA A 205 31.69 -12.31 -10.70
C ALA A 205 31.35 -12.36 -9.20
N GLY A 206 31.70 -13.45 -8.51
CA GLY A 206 31.50 -13.60 -7.05
C GLY A 206 32.56 -12.91 -6.19
N SER A 207 33.61 -12.33 -6.78
CA SER A 207 34.70 -11.65 -6.06
C SER A 207 34.55 -10.12 -6.00
N GLU A 208 33.47 -9.57 -6.57
CA GLU A 208 33.14 -8.13 -6.55
C GLU A 208 32.07 -7.76 -5.50
N SER A 209 31.81 -8.60 -4.49
CA SER A 209 30.91 -8.30 -3.36
C SER A 209 31.55 -8.58 -2.00
#